data_AF-A0A4Q3B776-F1
#
_entry.id   AF-A0A4Q3B776-F1
#
_cell.length_a   1.000
_cell.length_b   1.000
_cell.length_c   1.000
_cell.angle_alpha   90.00
_cell.angle_beta   90.00
_cell.angle_gamma   90.00
#
_symmetry.space_group_name_H-M   'P 1'
#
loop_
_entity.id
_entity.type
_entity.pdbx_description
1 polymer ?
#
loop_
_entity_poly.entity_id
_entity_poly.type
_entity_poly.pdbx_seq_one_letter_code
_entity_poly.pdbx_strand_id
1 'polypeptide(L)'
;HNRKKENNGIYNLGSGKAETFLSLAENAFHSMGIEPDISFIDTPEDIRDKYQYFTEAKMEKLRKIGYEKPFHSLKEGIDDYMKGYLKEHKYL
;
A
#
# COMPACT_ATOMS: atom_id res chain seq x y z
N HIS A 1 7.68 20.17 -34.59
CA HIS A 1 7.68 19.03 -33.65
C HIS A 1 7.02 19.48 -32.33
N ASN A 2 5.68 19.54 -32.26
CA ASN A 2 4.93 19.98 -31.08
C ASN A 2 4.47 18.74 -30.28
N ARG A 3 5.31 18.20 -29.40
CA ARG A 3 4.83 17.25 -28.38
C ARG A 3 4.05 18.07 -27.34
N LYS A 4 2.72 17.91 -27.29
CA LYS A 4 1.91 18.35 -26.14
C LYS A 4 2.47 17.69 -24.88
N LYS A 5 3.16 18.50 -24.06
CA LYS A 5 3.89 18.12 -22.84
C LYS A 5 3.03 18.16 -21.59
N GLU A 6 1.74 18.48 -21.71
CA GLU A 6 0.94 19.02 -20.61
C GLU A 6 0.88 18.09 -19.38
N ASN A 7 1.01 16.77 -19.56
CA ASN A 7 0.91 15.79 -18.47
C ASN A 7 2.15 14.89 -18.29
N ASN A 8 3.28 15.16 -18.96
CA ASN A 8 4.50 14.35 -18.79
C ASN A 8 5.25 14.77 -17.53
N GLY A 9 5.53 13.83 -16.62
CA GLY A 9 6.28 14.12 -15.40
C GLY A 9 6.38 12.94 -14.43
N ILE A 10 7.02 13.20 -13.30
CA ILE A 10 7.11 12.27 -12.16
C ILE A 10 5.93 12.53 -11.23
N TYR A 11 5.19 11.48 -10.87
CA TYR A 11 4.02 11.54 -9.99
C TYR A 11 4.19 10.53 -8.85
N ASN A 12 3.78 10.92 -7.64
CA ASN A 12 3.61 9.96 -6.56
C ASN A 12 2.46 9.02 -6.90
N LEU A 13 2.61 7.75 -6.53
CA LEU A 13 1.58 6.73 -6.69
C LEU A 13 1.41 5.98 -5.38
N GLY A 14 0.21 6.03 -4.82
CA GLY A 14 -0.19 5.34 -3.61
C GLY A 14 -1.65 5.59 -3.30
N SER A 15 -2.15 5.03 -2.19
CA SER A 15 -3.53 5.26 -1.72
C SER A 15 -3.78 6.71 -1.27
N GLY A 16 -2.71 7.43 -0.94
CA GLY A 16 -2.78 8.76 -0.31
C GLY A 16 -3.19 8.73 1.15
N LYS A 17 -3.15 7.55 1.79
CA LYS A 17 -3.41 7.35 3.21
C LYS A 17 -2.35 6.43 3.78
N ALA A 18 -1.64 6.89 4.80
CA ALA A 18 -0.76 6.02 5.57
C ALA A 18 -1.58 5.02 6.41
N GLU A 19 -1.05 3.82 6.55
CA GLU A 19 -1.61 2.75 7.38
C GLU A 19 -0.48 2.13 8.21
N THR A 20 -0.80 1.63 9.40
CA THR A 20 0.21 1.06 10.29
C THR A 20 0.55 -0.38 9.90
N PHE A 21 1.77 -0.83 10.23
CA PHE A 21 2.13 -2.24 10.10
C PHE A 21 1.25 -3.16 10.98
N LEU A 22 0.76 -2.66 12.11
CA LEU A 22 -0.19 -3.37 12.95
C LEU A 22 -1.51 -3.63 12.21
N SER A 23 -2.08 -2.58 11.58
CA SER A 23 -3.29 -2.72 10.77
C SER A 23 -3.11 -3.73 9.63
N LEU A 24 -1.94 -3.72 8.96
CA LEU A 24 -1.60 -4.73 7.96
C LEU A 24 -1.62 -6.15 8.54
N ALA A 25 -0.96 -6.38 9.68
CA ALA A 25 -0.91 -7.68 10.33
C ALA A 25 -2.31 -8.17 10.76
N GLU A 26 -3.08 -7.32 11.44
CA GLU A 26 -4.45 -7.63 11.87
C GLU A 26 -5.35 -7.99 10.69
N ASN A 27 -5.32 -7.19 9.60
CA ASN A 27 -6.11 -7.48 8.41
C ASN A 27 -5.69 -8.81 7.74
N ALA A 28 -4.41 -9.18 7.78
CA ALA A 28 -3.96 -10.48 7.29
C ALA A 28 -4.55 -11.64 8.12
N PHE A 29 -4.50 -11.57 9.45
CA PHE A 29 -5.14 -12.55 10.34
C PHE A 29 -6.65 -12.67 10.07
N HIS A 30 -7.34 -11.53 10.05
CA HIS A 30 -8.78 -11.49 9.78
C HIS A 30 -9.15 -12.06 8.41
N SER A 31 -8.32 -11.83 7.38
CA SER A 31 -8.58 -12.36 6.03
C SER A 31 -8.59 -13.90 5.98
N MET A 32 -7.87 -14.54 6.91
CA MET A 32 -7.80 -15.98 7.08
C MET A 32 -8.85 -16.52 8.09
N GLY A 33 -9.59 -15.64 8.76
CA GLY A 33 -10.55 -16.02 9.79
C GLY A 33 -9.90 -16.52 11.09
N ILE A 34 -8.72 -16.01 11.41
CA ILE A 34 -7.94 -16.37 12.61
C ILE A 34 -7.87 -15.14 13.52
N GLU A 35 -7.96 -15.35 14.84
CA GLU A 35 -7.76 -14.29 15.82
C GLU A 35 -6.30 -13.77 15.76
N PRO A 36 -6.08 -12.44 15.75
CA PRO A 36 -4.73 -11.90 15.73
C PRO A 36 -3.91 -12.31 16.95
N ASP A 37 -2.73 -12.89 16.72
CA ASP A 37 -1.72 -13.17 17.73
C ASP A 37 -0.42 -12.47 17.32
N ILE A 38 -0.20 -11.26 17.85
CA ILE A 38 0.84 -10.34 17.41
C ILE A 38 1.76 -10.01 18.58
N SER A 39 3.06 -10.18 18.36
CA SER A 39 4.13 -9.73 19.26
C SER A 39 5.04 -8.73 18.56
N PHE A 40 5.66 -7.85 19.34
CA PHE A 40 6.57 -6.83 18.83
C PHE A 40 8.01 -7.25 19.09
N ILE A 41 8.87 -6.97 18.11
CA ILE A 41 10.32 -7.07 18.25
C ILE A 41 10.94 -5.70 18.03
N ASP A 42 12.08 -5.46 18.65
CA ASP A 42 12.81 -4.22 18.45
C ASP A 42 13.31 -4.10 17.02
N THR A 43 13.25 -2.88 16.46
CA THR A 43 13.86 -2.60 15.17
C THR A 43 15.37 -2.86 15.26
N PRO A 44 15.95 -3.70 14.38
CA PRO A 44 17.38 -3.96 14.34
C PRO A 44 18.19 -2.67 14.23
N GLU A 45 19.27 -2.54 15.01
CA GLU A 45 20.04 -1.28 15.12
C GLU A 45 20.64 -0.83 13.78
N ASP A 46 21.07 -1.79 12.96
CA ASP A 46 21.72 -1.59 11.67
C ASP A 46 20.82 -0.94 10.60
N ILE A 47 19.49 -1.02 10.76
CA ILE A 47 18.53 -0.43 9.83
C ILE A 47 17.84 0.83 10.35
N ARG A 48 17.95 1.18 11.63
CA ARG A 48 17.17 2.28 12.25
C ARG A 48 17.34 3.61 11.52
N ASP A 49 18.58 3.98 11.19
CA ASP A 49 18.88 5.26 10.52
C ASP A 49 18.35 5.35 9.08
N LYS A 50 18.07 4.20 8.46
CA LYS A 50 17.57 4.09 7.08
C LYS A 50 16.09 3.70 7.03
N TYR A 51 15.47 3.46 8.17
CA TYR A 51 14.10 2.98 8.24
C TYR A 51 13.13 4.14 8.07
N GLN A 52 12.25 4.02 7.09
CA GLN A 52 11.19 5.00 6.87
C GLN A 52 9.98 4.66 7.75
N TYR A 53 9.88 5.29 8.91
CA TYR A 53 8.78 5.08 9.86
C TYR A 53 7.41 5.57 9.37
N PHE A 54 7.39 6.48 8.40
CA PHE A 54 6.14 7.03 7.86
C PHE A 54 6.26 7.29 6.36
N THR A 55 5.25 6.86 5.62
CA THR A 55 5.11 7.16 4.19
C THR A 55 3.66 7.43 3.86
N GLU A 56 3.43 8.52 3.13
CA GLU A 56 2.11 8.86 2.61
C GLU A 56 2.29 9.55 1.26
N ALA A 57 1.74 8.95 0.21
CA ALA A 57 1.87 9.49 -1.13
C ALA A 57 1.02 10.76 -1.28
N LYS A 58 1.66 11.91 -1.57
CA LYS A 58 0.93 13.14 -1.94
C LYS A 58 0.33 13.01 -3.33
N MET A 59 -0.98 12.83 -3.42
CA MET A 59 -1.68 12.45 -4.66
C MET A 59 -2.18 13.64 -5.48
N GLU A 60 -2.10 14.87 -4.97
CA GLU A 60 -2.69 16.06 -5.59
C GLU A 60 -2.18 16.29 -7.01
N LYS A 61 -0.88 16.04 -7.23
CA LYS A 61 -0.27 16.17 -8.56
C LYS A 61 -0.87 15.18 -9.56
N LEU A 62 -1.12 13.94 -9.13
CA LEU A 62 -1.72 12.91 -9.98
C LEU A 62 -3.23 13.20 -10.21
N ARG A 63 -3.95 13.63 -9.17
CA ARG A 63 -5.37 14.02 -9.29
C ARG A 63 -5.57 15.19 -10.25
N LYS A 64 -4.71 16.20 -10.19
CA LYS A 64 -4.78 17.40 -11.06
C LYS A 64 -4.65 17.12 -12.55
N ILE A 65 -4.04 16.00 -12.95
CA ILE A 65 -3.91 15.62 -14.37
C ILE A 65 -5.05 14.70 -14.86
N GLY A 66 -6.10 14.50 -14.04
CA GLY A 66 -7.31 13.78 -14.42
C GLY A 66 -7.37 12.31 -14.01
N TYR A 67 -6.44 11.82 -13.16
CA TYR A 67 -6.56 10.46 -12.62
C TYR A 67 -7.55 10.44 -11.45
N GLU A 68 -8.77 9.99 -11.70
CA GLU A 68 -9.87 10.02 -10.71
C GLU A 68 -10.19 8.66 -10.09
N LYS A 69 -9.59 7.56 -10.60
CA LYS A 69 -9.87 6.22 -10.08
C LYS A 69 -9.51 6.12 -8.59
N PRO A 70 -10.38 5.53 -7.76
CA PRO A 70 -10.04 5.26 -6.36
C PRO A 70 -8.92 4.21 -6.30
N PHE A 71 -8.16 4.24 -5.21
CA PHE A 71 -7.27 3.16 -4.85
C PHE A 71 -7.98 2.29 -3.82
N HIS A 72 -7.67 0.99 -3.82
CA HIS A 72 -8.10 0.12 -2.73
C HIS A 72 -7.58 0.64 -1.39
N SER A 73 -8.42 0.52 -0.36
CA SER A 73 -7.96 0.56 1.02
C SER A 73 -7.04 -0.63 1.30
N LEU A 74 -6.27 -0.54 2.40
CA LEU A 74 -5.39 -1.62 2.81
C LEU A 74 -6.17 -2.93 3.04
N LYS A 75 -7.31 -2.85 3.72
CA LYS A 75 -8.18 -4.01 3.98
C LYS A 75 -8.68 -4.64 2.69
N GLU A 76 -9.22 -3.85 1.76
CA GLU A 76 -9.72 -4.36 0.48
C GLU A 76 -8.62 -5.04 -0.33
N GLY A 77 -7.43 -4.44 -0.36
CA GLY A 77 -6.27 -5.01 -1.06
C GLY A 77 -5.81 -6.34 -0.44
N ILE A 78 -5.76 -6.44 0.89
CA ILE A 78 -5.39 -7.68 1.60
C ILE A 78 -6.43 -8.77 1.34
N ASP A 79 -7.71 -8.45 1.47
CA ASP A 79 -8.80 -9.40 1.25
C ASP A 79 -8.77 -9.97 -0.18
N ASP A 80 -8.63 -9.10 -1.20
CA ASP A 80 -8.54 -9.50 -2.60
C ASP A 80 -7.29 -10.36 -2.86
N TYR A 81 -6.13 -9.93 -2.36
CA TYR A 81 -4.88 -10.65 -2.55
C TYR A 81 -4.92 -12.04 -1.90
N MET A 82 -5.36 -12.15 -0.65
CA MET A 82 -5.39 -13.41 0.09
C MET A 82 -6.41 -14.39 -0.49
N LYS A 83 -7.62 -13.92 -0.82
CA LYS A 83 -8.72 -14.77 -1.26
C LYS A 83 -8.68 -15.09 -2.75
N GLY A 84 -8.35 -14.09 -3.58
CA GLY A 84 -8.42 -14.20 -5.04
C GLY A 84 -7.09 -14.57 -5.68
N TYR A 85 -5.96 -14.15 -5.12
CA TYR A 85 -4.64 -14.40 -5.72
C TYR A 85 -3.91 -15.54 -5.03
N LEU A 86 -3.82 -15.51 -3.70
CA LEU A 86 -3.06 -16.48 -2.92
C LEU A 86 -3.75 -17.84 -2.87
N LYS A 87 -4.99 -17.88 -2.38
CA LYS A 87 -5.74 -19.11 -2.23
C LYS A 87 -5.95 -19.88 -3.55
N GLU A 88 -6.07 -19.17 -4.66
CA GLU A 88 -6.30 -19.77 -5.97
C GLU A 88 -5.01 -20.24 -6.67
N HIS A 89 -3.86 -20.16 -6.00
CA HIS A 89 -2.54 -20.46 -6.57
C HIS A 89 -2.26 -19.74 -7.90
N LYS A 90 -2.82 -18.55 -8.09
CA LYS A 90 -2.67 -17.75 -9.32
C LYS A 90 -1.30 -17.07 -9.45
N TYR A 91 -0.36 -17.42 -8.57
CA TYR A 91 1.05 -17.08 -8.64
C TYR A 91 1.87 -18.17 -9.36
N LEU A 92 1.43 -18.62 -10.53
CA LEU A 92 2.21 -19.44 -11.47
C LEU A 92 1.74 -19.14 -12.91
#